data_AF-A0A520VTK8-F1
#
_entry.id   AF-A0A520VTK8-F1
#
_cell.length_a   1.000
_cell.length_b   1.000
_cell.length_c   1.000
_cell.angle_alpha   90.00
_cell.angle_beta   90.00
_cell.angle_gamma   90.00
#
_symmetry.space_group_name_H-M   'P 1'
#
loop_
_entity.id
_entity.type
_entity.pdbx_description
1 polymer ?
#
loop_
_entity_poly.entity_id
_entity_poly.type
_entity_poly.pdbx_seq_one_letter_code
_entity_poly.pdbx_strand_id
1 'polypeptide(L)'
;MRKQYFYNILYLCIFASLVVPLILNIKINEISNHIIEINNEILILERERNSIKLEHNEVFSIANIDKLSKVNLYERLDVAQKINKLEIPYKLNNREKEKITVLGFGK
;
A
#
# COMPACT_ATOMS: atom_id res chain seq x y z
N MET A 1 -16.06 65.77 -15.79
CA MET A 1 -15.93 64.80 -14.67
C MET A 1 -15.95 63.34 -15.13
N ARG A 2 -16.94 62.85 -15.88
CA ARG A 2 -17.01 61.43 -16.35
C ARG A 2 -15.77 60.90 -17.11
N LYS A 3 -15.17 61.69 -18.00
CA LYS A 3 -13.99 61.27 -18.79
C LYS A 3 -12.73 61.03 -17.93
N GLN A 4 -12.55 61.80 -16.87
CA GLN A 4 -11.40 61.65 -15.96
C GLN A 4 -11.48 60.37 -15.14
N TYR A 5 -12.68 60.01 -14.66
CA TYR A 5 -12.91 58.71 -14.03
C TYR A 5 -12.63 57.55 -14.99
N PHE A 6 -13.01 57.68 -16.26
CA PHE A 6 -12.70 56.66 -17.27
C PHE A 6 -11.19 56.46 -17.46
N TYR A 7 -10.41 57.53 -17.59
CA TYR A 7 -8.96 57.44 -17.70
C TYR A 7 -8.30 56.85 -16.44
N ASN A 8 -8.81 57.21 -15.25
CA ASN A 8 -8.31 56.64 -13.99
C ASN A 8 -8.58 55.13 -13.89
N ILE A 9 -9.76 54.66 -14.33
CA ILE A 9 -10.10 53.24 -14.36
C ILE A 9 -9.22 52.50 -15.38
N LEU A 10 -9.04 53.06 -16.58
CA LEU A 10 -8.17 52.49 -17.61
C LEU A 10 -6.73 52.32 -17.09
N TYR A 11 -6.21 53.35 -16.41
CA TYR A 11 -4.88 53.31 -15.79
C TYR A 11 -4.78 52.20 -14.73
N LEU A 12 -5.79 52.09 -13.85
CA LEU A 12 -5.86 51.04 -12.85
C LEU A 12 -5.89 49.63 -13.47
N CYS A 13 -6.61 49.44 -14.57
CA CYS A 13 -6.65 48.17 -15.29
C CYS A 13 -5.28 47.81 -15.89
N ILE A 14 -4.60 48.77 -16.52
CA ILE A 14 -3.26 48.56 -17.07
C ILE A 14 -2.26 48.24 -15.96
N PHE A 15 -2.32 48.97 -14.85
CA PHE A 15 -1.46 48.73 -13.69
C PHE A 15 -1.73 47.35 -13.06
N ALA A 16 -2.99 46.97 -12.86
CA ALA A 16 -3.35 45.66 -12.34
C ALA A 16 -2.90 44.52 -13.26
N SER A 17 -2.97 44.72 -14.58
CA SER A 17 -2.48 43.75 -15.56
C SER A 17 -0.99 43.45 -15.43
N LEU A 18 -0.20 44.37 -14.88
CA LEU A 18 1.24 44.19 -14.67
C LEU A 18 1.55 43.65 -13.27
N VAL A 19 0.83 44.12 -12.25
CA VAL A 19 1.08 43.76 -10.85
C VAL A 19 0.57 42.36 -10.50
N VAL A 20 -0.60 41.97 -11.01
CA VAL A 20 -1.22 40.67 -10.69
C VAL A 20 -0.33 39.50 -11.12
N PRO A 21 0.21 39.44 -12.36
CA PRO A 21 1.12 38.37 -12.75
C PRO A 21 2.37 38.29 -11.86
N LEU A 22 2.89 39.44 -11.42
CA LEU A 22 4.08 39.51 -10.58
C LEU A 22 3.83 38.86 -9.21
N ILE A 23 2.71 39.22 -8.57
CA ILE A 23 2.29 38.66 -7.28
C ILE A 23 2.01 37.16 -7.41
N LEU A 24 1.34 36.74 -8.48
CA LEU A 24 1.07 35.33 -8.73
C LEU A 24 2.35 34.54 -8.91
N ASN A 25 3.32 35.04 -9.67
CA ASN A 25 4.61 34.37 -9.86
C ASN A 25 5.38 34.20 -8.54
N ILE A 26 5.39 35.22 -7.67
CA ILE A 26 6.04 35.13 -6.36
C ILE A 26 5.36 34.05 -5.51
N LYS A 27 4.02 34.05 -5.44
CA LYS A 27 3.26 33.04 -4.69
C LYS A 27 3.46 31.63 -5.24
N ILE A 28 3.47 31.47 -6.56
CA ILE A 28 3.73 30.18 -7.20
C ILE A 28 5.11 29.68 -6.82
N ASN A 29 6.12 30.55 -6.83
CA ASN A 29 7.48 30.18 -6.46
C ASN A 29 7.60 29.76 -4.99
N GLU A 30 6.97 30.51 -4.08
CA GLU A 30 6.91 30.18 -2.65
C GLU A 30 6.25 28.82 -2.41
N ILE A 31 5.08 28.60 -3.01
CA ILE A 31 4.37 27.31 -2.93
C ILE A 31 5.22 26.18 -3.54
N SER A 32 5.89 26.44 -4.65
CA SER A 32 6.77 25.46 -5.30
C SER A 32 7.92 25.05 -4.39
N ASN A 33 8.53 26.00 -3.68
CA ASN A 33 9.61 25.69 -2.72
C ASN A 33 9.10 24.83 -1.56
N HIS A 34 7.95 25.16 -0.99
CA HIS A 34 7.35 24.34 0.07
C HIS A 34 6.99 22.93 -0.41
N ILE A 35 6.51 22.76 -1.64
CA ILE A 35 6.27 21.43 -2.23
C ILE A 35 7.57 20.65 -2.34
N ILE A 36 8.68 21.29 -2.74
CA ILE A 36 9.99 20.66 -2.84
C ILE A 36 10.49 20.21 -1.46
N GLU A 37 10.35 21.07 -0.43
CA GLU A 37 10.71 20.73 0.95
C GLU A 37 9.93 19.51 1.44
N ILE A 38 8.60 19.53 1.30
CA ILE A 38 7.73 18.41 1.70
C ILE A 38 8.09 17.12 0.96
N ASN A 39 8.36 17.18 -0.35
CA ASN A 39 8.76 16.00 -1.11
C ASN A 39 10.09 15.40 -0.61
N ASN A 40 11.05 16.25 -0.23
CA ASN A 40 12.30 15.78 0.34
C ASN A 40 12.08 15.11 1.70
N GLU A 41 11.23 15.67 2.56
CA GLU A 41 10.86 15.07 3.84
C GLU A 41 10.18 13.70 3.65
N ILE A 42 9.22 13.60 2.73
CA ILE A 42 8.55 12.33 2.40
C ILE A 42 9.57 11.27 1.97
N LEU A 43 10.51 11.66 1.10
CA LEU A 43 11.54 10.76 0.60
C LEU A 43 12.47 10.28 1.72
N ILE A 44 12.84 11.15 2.65
CA ILE A 44 13.64 10.77 3.83
C ILE A 44 12.86 9.78 4.71
N LEU A 45 11.61 10.09 5.02
CA LEU A 45 10.75 9.22 5.84
C LEU A 45 10.53 7.84 5.19
N GLU A 46 10.40 7.79 3.87
CA GLU A 46 10.25 6.52 3.15
C GLU A 46 11.53 5.67 3.25
N ARG A 47 12.70 6.30 3.16
CA ARG A 47 13.99 5.61 3.35
C ARG A 47 14.13 5.08 4.77
N GLU A 48 13.83 5.89 5.79
CA GLU A 48 13.89 5.48 7.19
C GLU A 48 12.93 4.31 7.46
N ARG A 49 11.68 4.41 6.99
CA ARG A 49 10.69 3.33 7.09
C ARG A 49 11.19 2.03 6.46
N ASN A 50 11.80 2.11 5.28
CA ASN A 50 12.35 0.94 4.60
C ASN A 50 13.53 0.34 5.37
N SER A 51 14.41 1.17 5.93
CA SER A 51 15.52 0.73 6.78
C SER A 51 15.00 -0.02 8.02
N ILE A 52 14.04 0.56 8.75
CA ILE A 52 13.44 -0.07 9.93
C ILE A 52 12.77 -1.40 9.56
N LYS A 53 12.07 -1.45 8.42
CA LYS A 53 11.43 -2.67 7.94
C LYS A 53 12.45 -3.77 7.62
N LEU A 54 13.58 -3.41 7.01
CA LEU A 54 14.66 -4.36 6.72
C LEU A 54 15.28 -4.87 8.02
N GLU A 55 15.63 -3.98 8.94
CA GLU A 55 16.17 -4.34 10.25
C GLU A 55 15.22 -5.27 11.02
N HIS A 56 13.92 -4.94 11.05
CA HIS A 56 12.90 -5.78 11.66
C HIS A 56 12.87 -7.17 11.01
N ASN A 57 12.84 -7.24 9.67
CA ASN A 57 12.83 -8.51 8.95
C ASN A 57 14.09 -9.33 9.20
N GLU A 58 15.26 -8.70 9.33
CA GLU A 58 16.52 -9.38 9.64
C GLU A 58 16.51 -9.95 11.06
N VAL A 59 16.10 -9.15 12.04
CA VAL A 59 16.02 -9.55 13.45
C VAL A 59 15.04 -10.72 13.66
N PHE A 60 13.86 -10.65 13.03
CA PHE A 60 12.84 -11.69 13.14
C PHE A 60 12.90 -12.74 12.01
N SER A 61 13.99 -12.76 11.24
CA SER A 61 14.19 -13.78 10.22
C SER A 61 14.36 -15.17 10.86
N ILE A 62 13.90 -16.20 10.15
CA ILE A 62 14.07 -17.61 10.57
C ILE A 62 15.55 -17.93 10.77
N ALA A 63 16.44 -17.37 9.93
CA ALA A 63 17.87 -17.55 10.05
C ALA A 63 18.44 -16.95 11.34
N ASN A 64 17.99 -15.75 11.75
CA ASN A 64 18.43 -15.15 12.99
C ASN A 64 17.84 -15.87 14.21
N ILE A 65 16.59 -16.32 14.14
CA ILE A 65 15.96 -17.14 15.19
C ILE A 65 16.69 -18.48 15.36
N ASP A 66 17.08 -19.14 14.26
CA ASP A 66 17.87 -20.39 14.30
C ASP A 66 19.30 -20.16 14.84
N LYS A 67 19.90 -19.01 14.54
CA LYS A 67 21.18 -18.62 15.15
C LYS A 67 21.03 -18.41 16.66
N LEU A 68 19.96 -17.73 17.09
CA LEU A 68 19.67 -17.44 18.48
C LEU A 68 19.34 -18.72 19.28
N SER A 69 18.61 -19.67 18.68
CA SER A 69 18.29 -20.96 19.30
C SER A 69 19.54 -21.78 19.56
N LYS A 70 20.47 -21.83 18.60
CA LYS A 70 21.77 -22.51 18.75
C LYS A 70 22.63 -21.91 19.86
N VAL A 71 22.64 -20.59 20.00
CA VAL A 71 23.38 -19.89 21.08
C VAL A 71 22.80 -20.21 22.46
N ASN A 72 21.47 -20.26 22.58
CA ASN A 72 20.79 -20.47 23.86
C ASN A 72 20.41 -21.95 24.13
N LEU A 73 20.92 -22.89 23.32
CA LEU A 73 20.67 -24.33 23.43
C LEU A 73 19.17 -24.70 23.38
N TYR A 74 18.37 -23.93 22.65
CA TYR A 74 16.97 -24.25 22.41
C TYR A 74 16.83 -25.25 21.27
N GLU A 75 16.11 -26.34 21.54
CA GLU A 75 15.80 -27.36 20.54
C GLU A 75 14.47 -27.05 19.86
N ARG A 76 14.39 -27.25 18.53
CA ARG A 76 13.15 -27.04 17.79
C ARG A 76 12.19 -28.16 18.14
N LEU A 77 11.05 -27.81 18.73
CA LEU A 77 9.96 -28.76 18.92
C LEU A 77 9.36 -29.13 17.56
N ASP A 78 9.73 -30.29 17.03
CA ASP A 78 9.04 -30.91 15.91
C ASP A 78 7.64 -31.33 16.39
N VAL A 79 6.67 -30.45 16.18
CA VAL A 79 5.27 -30.81 16.33
C VAL A 79 4.94 -31.71 15.14
N ALA A 80 5.13 -33.02 15.33
CA ALA A 80 4.57 -34.02 14.46
C ALA A 80 3.05 -33.81 14.49
N GLN A 81 2.51 -33.11 13.49
CA GLN A 81 1.08 -33.10 13.26
C GLN A 81 0.71 -34.56 13.00
N LYS A 82 0.17 -35.21 14.03
CA LYS A 82 -0.47 -36.51 13.89
C LYS A 82 -1.63 -36.25 12.94
N ILE A 83 -1.42 -36.50 11.64
CA ILE A 83 -2.47 -36.52 10.64
C ILE A 83 -3.38 -37.64 11.11
N ASN A 84 -4.37 -37.29 11.93
CA ASN A 84 -5.34 -38.20 12.44
C ASN A 84 -6.12 -38.59 11.18
N LYS A 85 -5.78 -39.74 10.59
CA LYS A 85 -6.55 -40.38 9.53
C LYS A 85 -7.86 -40.86 10.17
N LEU A 86 -8.67 -39.92 10.65
CA LEU A 86 -10.07 -40.18 10.93
C LEU A 86 -10.68 -40.51 9.58
N GLU A 87 -11.02 -41.78 9.38
CA GLU A 87 -11.80 -42.19 8.22
C GLU A 87 -13.08 -41.38 8.20
N ILE A 88 -13.29 -40.66 7.10
CA ILE A 88 -14.50 -39.86 6.89
C ILE A 88 -15.68 -40.85 6.89
N PRO A 89 -16.64 -40.75 7.84
CA PRO A 89 -17.65 -41.79 8.08
C PRO A 89 -18.62 -42.01 6.91
N TYR A 90 -18.56 -41.18 5.87
CA TYR A 90 -19.41 -41.25 4.68
C TYR A 90 -18.65 -41.59 3.40
N LYS A 91 -17.37 -42.01 3.48
CA LYS A 91 -16.71 -42.61 2.32
C LYS A 91 -17.31 -44.01 2.13
N LEU A 92 -18.47 -44.05 1.49
CA LEU A 92 -19.16 -45.26 1.07
C LEU A 92 -18.15 -46.12 0.34
N ASN A 93 -17.70 -47.19 1.00
CA ASN A 93 -17.04 -48.30 0.34
C ASN A 93 -18.08 -48.87 -0.62
N ASN A 94 -17.98 -48.52 -1.91
CA ASN A 94 -18.77 -49.11 -2.98
C ASN A 94 -18.40 -50.60 -3.12
N ARG A 95 -18.91 -51.40 -2.20
CA ARG A 95 -19.29 -52.79 -2.41
C ARG A 95 -20.81 -52.80 -2.43
N GLU A 96 -21.36 -52.61 -3.61
CA GLU A 96 -22.26 -53.56 -4.26
C GLU A 96 -22.84 -52.93 -5.52
N LYS A 97 -22.78 -53.72 -6.60
CA LYS A 97 -23.23 -53.37 -7.94
C LYS A 97 -24.75 -53.31 -7.95
N GLU A 98 -25.36 -52.24 -7.46
CA GLU A 98 -26.75 -51.97 -7.79
C GLU A 98 -26.80 -51.23 -9.13
N LYS A 99 -27.26 -52.00 -10.12
CA LYS A 99 -27.40 -51.62 -11.53
C LYS A 99 -28.40 -50.48 -11.64
N ILE A 100 -27.90 -49.25 -11.67
CA ILE A 100 -28.70 -48.05 -11.88
C ILE A 100 -29.34 -48.17 -13.28
N THR A 101 -30.64 -48.46 -13.32
CA THR A 101 -31.39 -48.49 -14.58
C THR A 101 -31.90 -47.08 -14.83
N VAL A 102 -31.26 -46.38 -15.76
CA VAL A 102 -31.72 -45.06 -16.22
C VAL A 102 -32.87 -45.29 -17.19
N LEU A 103 -34.11 -45.03 -16.73
CA LEU A 103 -35.28 -44.96 -17.61
C LEU A 103 -35.24 -43.65 -18.39
N GLY A 104 -34.73 -43.70 -19.62
CA GLY A 104 -34.83 -42.60 -20.57
C GLY A 104 -36.26 -42.47 -21.09
N PHE A 105 -36.90 -41.32 -20.88
CA PHE A 105 -38.13 -40.98 -21.60
C PHE A 105 -37.74 -40.43 -22.98
N GLY A 106 -37.98 -41.22 -24.01
CA GLY A 106 -37.94 -40.77 -25.40
C GLY A 106 -39.35 -40.64 -25.96
N LYS A 107 -39.82 -39.41 -26.17
CA LYS A 107 -40.10 -38.80 -27.48
C LYS A 107 -40.43 -37.31 -27.28
#